data_AF-A0A6L7S366-F1
#
_entry.id   AF-A0A6L7S366-F1
#
_cell.length_a   1.000
_cell.length_b   1.000
_cell.length_c   1.000
_cell.angle_alpha   90.00
_cell.angle_beta   90.00
_cell.angle_gamma   90.00
#
_symmetry.space_group_name_H-M   'P 1'
#
loop_
_entity.id
_entity.type
_entity.pdbx_description
1 polymer ?
#
loop_
_entity_poly.entity_id
_entity_poly.type
_entity_poly.pdbx_seq_one_letter_code
_entity_poly.pdbx_strand_id
1 'polypeptide(L)'
;MTDNSAQFPPCHPEVLPERTGVLLANLGTPDGYDYWSMRRYLNEFLSDRRVIDYAPWKWQPLLQAVILSRRPFTSGAAYRSIWNEEAGESPLMSITKAQTAKMRSVLARRYGDHVIVDFCMRYGNPSTRSKVRSFIDLGCRRILFFPLYPQYAGATTATANDQFFRSLMAEKWQPAIRTVSAYFDHPSYIETLACSVERALAASNVAPDILVCSYHGMPERYLTEGDPYHCQCQKTT
;
A
#
# COMPACT_ATOMS: atom_id res chain seq x y z
N MET A 1 28.37 34.39 3.12
CA MET A 1 28.51 33.22 4.01
C MET A 1 28.13 33.67 5.40
N THR A 2 26.85 33.54 5.77
CA THR A 2 26.40 33.79 7.14
C THR A 2 26.22 32.43 7.80
N ASP A 3 27.18 32.10 8.66
CA ASP A 3 27.16 30.95 9.56
C ASP A 3 25.93 31.06 10.46
N ASN A 4 24.87 30.32 10.10
CA ASN A 4 23.67 30.20 10.88
C ASN A 4 23.85 29.00 11.82
N SER A 5 24.82 29.09 12.72
CA SER A 5 25.02 28.12 13.78
C SER A 5 23.80 28.20 14.69
N ALA A 6 22.85 27.30 14.47
CA ALA A 6 21.66 27.17 15.29
C ALA A 6 22.10 27.08 16.75
N GLN A 7 21.75 28.11 17.54
CA GLN A 7 22.06 28.15 18.97
C GLN A 7 21.16 27.13 19.67
N PHE A 8 21.60 25.88 19.67
CA PHE A 8 20.94 24.85 20.44
C PHE A 8 21.22 25.06 21.94
N PRO A 9 20.25 24.80 22.83
CA PRO A 9 20.50 24.80 24.27
C PRO A 9 21.64 23.86 24.66
N PRO A 10 22.33 24.11 25.78
CA PRO A 10 23.32 23.16 26.31
C PRO A 10 22.70 21.76 26.46
N CYS A 11 23.44 20.72 26.05
CA CYS A 11 22.99 19.33 26.06
C CYS A 11 21.79 19.00 25.15
N HIS A 12 21.49 19.83 24.14
CA HIS A 12 20.47 19.50 23.15
C HIS A 12 20.87 18.25 22.33
N PRO A 13 19.96 17.28 22.11
CA PRO A 13 20.23 16.12 21.28
C PRO A 13 20.59 16.51 19.83
N GLU A 14 21.42 15.71 19.16
CA GLU A 14 21.70 15.90 17.73
C GLU A 14 20.41 15.79 16.91
N VAL A 15 20.17 16.78 16.04
CA VAL A 15 19.03 16.78 15.12
C VAL A 15 19.54 16.55 13.71
N LEU A 16 19.09 15.46 13.10
CA LEU A 16 19.40 15.18 11.70
C LEU A 16 18.82 16.26 10.77
N PRO A 17 19.48 16.56 9.64
CA PRO A 17 18.94 17.44 8.62
C PRO A 17 17.54 17.00 8.17
N GLU A 18 16.64 17.95 7.98
CA GLU A 18 15.28 17.64 7.56
C GLU A 18 15.22 17.02 6.17
N ARG A 19 14.52 15.89 6.07
CA ARG A 19 14.25 15.20 4.80
C ARG A 19 12.75 15.03 4.56
N THR A 20 12.40 14.72 3.32
CA THR A 20 11.04 14.35 2.92
C THR A 20 10.97 12.85 2.63
N GLY A 21 10.08 12.13 3.29
CA GLY A 21 9.77 10.74 3.01
C GLY A 21 8.63 10.61 2.01
N VAL A 22 8.76 9.71 1.04
CA VAL A 22 7.67 9.22 0.18
C VAL A 22 7.45 7.75 0.52
N LEU A 23 6.34 7.45 1.19
CA LEU A 23 6.00 6.11 1.64
C LEU A 23 4.89 5.54 0.77
N LEU A 24 5.24 4.57 -0.08
CA LEU A 24 4.27 3.86 -0.90
C LEU A 24 3.56 2.81 -0.07
N ALA A 25 2.24 2.71 -0.19
CA ALA A 25 1.44 1.75 0.55
C ALA A 25 0.68 0.84 -0.41
N ASN A 26 0.86 -0.46 -0.23
CA ASN A 26 0.08 -1.48 -0.95
C ASN A 26 -0.64 -2.39 0.07
N LEU A 27 -1.54 -3.25 -0.42
CA LEU A 27 -2.38 -4.10 0.43
C LEU A 27 -1.52 -5.01 1.30
N GLY A 28 -0.49 -5.55 0.68
CA GLY A 28 0.38 -6.53 1.30
C GLY A 28 0.13 -7.93 0.79
N THR A 29 0.98 -8.81 1.27
CA THR A 29 1.06 -10.21 0.88
C THR A 29 1.60 -10.99 2.07
N PRO A 30 1.25 -12.27 2.22
CA PRO A 30 1.90 -13.15 3.18
C PRO A 30 3.42 -13.25 2.90
N ASP A 31 4.20 -13.45 3.95
CA ASP A 31 5.66 -13.67 3.89
C ASP A 31 6.02 -15.03 3.22
N GLY A 32 5.05 -15.94 3.13
CA GLY A 32 5.18 -17.28 2.58
C GLY A 32 3.81 -17.91 2.35
N TYR A 33 3.76 -18.98 1.56
CA TYR A 33 2.52 -19.72 1.31
C TYR A 33 2.26 -20.85 2.32
N ASP A 34 3.11 -21.00 3.34
CA ASP A 34 2.90 -21.94 4.44
C ASP A 34 1.75 -21.52 5.36
N TYR A 35 1.24 -22.47 6.14
CA TYR A 35 0.08 -22.25 7.01
C TYR A 35 0.23 -21.05 7.95
N TRP A 36 1.40 -20.84 8.56
CA TRP A 36 1.59 -19.80 9.57
C TRP A 36 1.71 -18.41 8.95
N SER A 37 2.45 -18.30 7.84
CA SER A 37 2.54 -17.05 7.07
C SER A 37 1.17 -16.63 6.53
N MET A 38 0.44 -17.57 5.94
CA MET A 38 -0.92 -17.36 5.45
C MET A 38 -1.89 -17.01 6.58
N ARG A 39 -1.85 -17.74 7.71
CA ARG A 39 -2.71 -17.47 8.86
C ARG A 39 -2.46 -16.08 9.42
N ARG A 40 -1.20 -15.65 9.57
CA ARG A 40 -0.85 -14.32 10.09
C ARG A 40 -1.42 -13.23 9.18
N TYR A 41 -1.17 -13.33 7.87
CA TYR A 41 -1.67 -12.37 6.89
C TYR A 41 -3.20 -12.31 6.87
N LEU A 42 -3.88 -13.47 6.75
CA LEU A 42 -5.34 -13.53 6.71
C LEU A 42 -5.96 -13.05 8.02
N ASN A 43 -5.31 -13.31 9.17
CA ASN A 43 -5.78 -12.83 10.45
C ASN A 43 -5.78 -11.29 10.49
N GLU A 44 -4.69 -10.66 10.05
CA GLU A 44 -4.60 -9.21 10.02
C GLU A 44 -5.60 -8.59 9.05
N PHE A 45 -5.67 -9.13 7.82
CA PHE A 45 -6.55 -8.65 6.77
C PHE A 45 -8.03 -8.76 7.14
N LEU A 46 -8.46 -9.95 7.59
CA LEU A 46 -9.87 -10.22 7.87
C LEU A 46 -10.33 -9.70 9.24
N SER A 47 -9.40 -9.31 10.11
CA SER A 47 -9.74 -8.62 11.35
C SER A 47 -10.01 -7.13 11.14
N ASP A 48 -9.68 -6.59 9.96
CA ASP A 48 -9.85 -5.18 9.67
C ASP A 48 -11.32 -4.82 9.47
N ARG A 49 -11.79 -3.83 10.22
CA ARG A 49 -13.16 -3.33 10.18
C ARG A 49 -13.51 -2.58 8.90
N ARG A 50 -12.51 -2.11 8.15
CA ARG A 50 -12.72 -1.53 6.81
C ARG A 50 -12.96 -2.61 5.76
N VAL A 51 -12.57 -3.85 6.03
CA VAL A 51 -12.73 -5.00 5.14
C VAL A 51 -13.99 -5.78 5.54
N ILE A 52 -14.10 -6.13 6.83
CA ILE A 52 -15.25 -6.81 7.41
C ILE A 52 -15.86 -5.94 8.52
N ASP A 53 -17.00 -5.33 8.23
CA ASP A 53 -17.70 -4.39 9.10
C ASP A 53 -18.60 -5.06 10.18
N TYR A 54 -18.64 -6.39 10.23
CA TYR A 54 -19.40 -7.12 11.26
C TYR A 54 -18.90 -6.83 12.68
N ALA A 55 -19.81 -6.94 13.65
CA ALA A 55 -19.49 -6.75 15.07
C ALA A 55 -18.32 -7.67 15.49
N PRO A 56 -17.22 -7.13 16.05
CA PRO A 56 -16.00 -7.90 16.33
C PRO A 56 -16.24 -9.13 17.21
N TRP A 57 -17.13 -9.05 18.20
CA TRP A 57 -17.43 -10.16 19.10
C TRP A 57 -18.14 -11.34 18.41
N LYS A 58 -18.80 -11.12 17.27
CA LYS A 58 -19.36 -12.19 16.43
C LYS A 58 -18.32 -12.70 15.42
N TRP A 59 -17.63 -11.77 14.78
CA TRP A 59 -16.72 -12.09 13.68
C TRP A 59 -15.42 -12.73 14.15
N GLN A 60 -14.82 -12.24 15.24
CA GLN A 60 -13.53 -12.73 15.72
C GLN A 60 -13.57 -14.21 16.12
N PRO A 61 -14.56 -14.73 16.88
CA PRO A 61 -14.64 -16.16 17.15
C PRO A 61 -14.73 -17.00 15.88
N LEU A 62 -15.57 -16.58 14.91
CA LEU A 62 -15.71 -17.26 13.63
C LEU A 62 -14.40 -17.25 12.82
N LEU A 63 -13.76 -16.09 12.77
CA LEU A 63 -12.48 -15.88 12.08
C LEU A 63 -11.40 -16.78 12.68
N GLN A 64 -11.20 -16.71 14.00
CA GLN A 64 -10.12 -17.42 14.68
C GLN A 64 -10.29 -18.94 14.65
N ALA A 65 -11.53 -19.44 14.83
CA ALA A 65 -11.81 -20.86 15.01
C ALA A 65 -12.09 -21.59 13.68
N VAL A 66 -12.91 -21.02 12.80
CA VAL A 66 -13.37 -21.73 11.59
C VAL A 66 -12.55 -21.30 10.37
N ILE A 67 -12.52 -19.99 10.11
CA ILE A 67 -11.95 -19.46 8.85
C ILE A 67 -10.45 -19.69 8.81
N LEU A 68 -9.72 -19.25 9.84
CA LEU A 68 -8.26 -19.35 9.87
C LEU A 68 -7.76 -20.79 10.09
N SER A 69 -8.64 -21.76 10.34
CA SER A 69 -8.28 -23.18 10.42
C SER A 69 -8.30 -23.88 9.06
N ARG A 70 -9.01 -23.33 8.07
CA ARG A 70 -9.14 -23.94 6.73
C ARG A 70 -8.61 -23.04 5.60
N ARG A 71 -8.92 -21.76 5.64
CA ARG A 71 -8.62 -20.79 4.57
C ARG A 71 -7.11 -20.63 4.28
N PRO A 72 -6.19 -20.72 5.26
CA PRO A 72 -4.76 -20.67 4.96
C PRO A 72 -4.29 -21.74 3.97
N PHE A 73 -4.90 -22.94 3.99
CA PHE A 73 -4.53 -24.01 3.06
C PHE A 73 -4.96 -23.69 1.62
N THR A 74 -6.22 -23.30 1.42
CA THR A 74 -6.75 -23.01 0.09
C THR A 74 -6.11 -21.76 -0.51
N SER A 75 -5.95 -20.70 0.29
CA SER A 75 -5.23 -19.50 -0.14
C SER A 75 -3.74 -19.77 -0.35
N GLY A 76 -3.09 -20.57 0.50
CA GLY A 76 -1.68 -20.95 0.31
C GLY A 76 -1.44 -21.67 -1.01
N ALA A 77 -2.34 -22.57 -1.42
CA ALA A 77 -2.24 -23.25 -2.72
C ALA A 77 -2.30 -22.27 -3.91
N ALA A 78 -3.18 -21.27 -3.86
CA ALA A 78 -3.26 -20.23 -4.88
C ALA A 78 -2.03 -19.31 -4.89
N TYR A 79 -1.49 -18.97 -3.72
CA TYR A 79 -0.22 -18.21 -3.64
C TYR A 79 0.95 -19.01 -4.20
N ARG A 80 1.00 -20.32 -3.92
CA ARG A 80 2.03 -21.21 -4.44
C ARG A 80 2.04 -21.27 -5.97
N SER A 81 0.88 -21.24 -6.63
CA SER A 81 0.83 -21.31 -8.11
C SER A 81 1.39 -20.07 -8.82
N ILE A 82 1.54 -18.95 -8.10
CA ILE A 82 2.06 -17.69 -8.64
C ILE A 82 3.32 -17.21 -7.92
N TRP A 83 3.91 -18.06 -7.06
CA TRP A 83 5.02 -17.67 -6.22
C TRP A 83 6.28 -17.43 -7.05
N ASN A 84 7.01 -16.35 -6.75
CA ASN A 84 8.31 -16.14 -7.34
C ASN A 84 9.35 -16.92 -6.52
N GLU A 85 9.65 -18.14 -6.95
CA GLU A 85 10.59 -19.04 -6.25
C GLU A 85 12.03 -18.50 -6.23
N GLU A 86 12.46 -17.74 -7.25
CA GLU A 86 13.80 -17.15 -7.30
C GLU A 86 13.98 -16.06 -6.23
N ALA A 87 12.95 -15.24 -6.03
CA ALA A 87 12.98 -14.14 -5.06
C ALA A 87 12.41 -14.53 -3.68
N GLY A 88 11.75 -15.68 -3.57
CA GLY A 88 11.11 -16.17 -2.34
C GLY A 88 9.94 -15.29 -1.87
N GLU A 89 9.17 -14.71 -2.79
CA GLU A 89 8.11 -13.75 -2.46
C GLU A 89 6.95 -13.75 -3.48
N SER A 90 5.85 -13.07 -3.16
CA SER A 90 4.74 -12.95 -4.11
C SER A 90 5.01 -11.93 -5.22
N PRO A 91 4.34 -12.03 -6.37
CA PRO A 91 4.47 -11.06 -7.46
C PRO A 91 4.17 -9.63 -7.03
N LEU A 92 3.21 -9.44 -6.11
CA LEU A 92 2.89 -8.13 -5.56
C LEU A 92 4.09 -7.50 -4.85
N MET A 93 4.84 -8.30 -4.07
CA MET A 93 6.06 -7.84 -3.41
C MET A 93 7.13 -7.47 -4.45
N SER A 94 7.39 -8.35 -5.41
CA SER A 94 8.43 -8.12 -6.43
C SER A 94 8.14 -6.86 -7.26
N ILE A 95 6.89 -6.68 -7.69
CA ILE A 95 6.46 -5.50 -8.44
C ILE A 95 6.57 -4.24 -7.58
N THR A 96 6.14 -4.29 -6.32
CA THR A 96 6.22 -3.14 -5.40
C THR A 96 7.67 -2.73 -5.14
N LYS A 97 8.58 -3.70 -4.94
CA LYS A 97 10.02 -3.45 -4.81
C LYS A 97 10.60 -2.81 -6.08
N ALA A 98 10.26 -3.33 -7.26
CA ALA A 98 10.73 -2.79 -8.53
C ALA A 98 10.21 -1.37 -8.79
N GLN A 99 8.93 -1.10 -8.52
CA GLN A 99 8.33 0.24 -8.62
C GLN A 99 9.01 1.21 -7.66
N THR A 100 9.23 0.80 -6.41
CA THR A 100 9.91 1.62 -5.39
C THR A 100 11.34 1.94 -5.81
N ALA A 101 12.10 0.95 -6.31
CA ALA A 101 13.47 1.15 -6.77
C ALA A 101 13.54 2.15 -7.94
N LYS A 102 12.65 2.03 -8.93
CA LYS A 102 12.56 2.97 -10.06
C LYS A 102 12.24 4.38 -9.58
N MET A 103 11.27 4.54 -8.69
CA MET A 103 10.90 5.85 -8.16
C MET A 103 12.00 6.46 -7.29
N ARG A 104 12.68 5.65 -6.47
CA ARG A 104 13.87 6.09 -5.72
C ARG A 104 14.95 6.62 -6.65
N SER A 105 15.26 5.92 -7.74
CA SER A 105 16.23 6.38 -8.75
C SER A 105 15.83 7.72 -9.40
N VAL A 106 14.56 7.88 -9.75
CA VAL A 106 14.06 9.13 -10.36
C VAL A 106 14.12 10.29 -9.36
N LEU A 107 13.67 10.09 -8.12
CA LEU A 107 13.64 11.14 -7.10
C LEU A 107 15.02 11.48 -6.58
N ALA A 108 15.93 10.51 -6.44
CA ALA A 108 17.32 10.77 -6.07
C ALA A 108 18.04 11.61 -7.13
N ARG A 109 17.80 11.35 -8.43
CA ARG A 109 18.37 12.19 -9.51
C ARG A 109 17.86 13.64 -9.46
N ARG A 110 16.63 13.86 -9.01
CA ARG A 110 15.99 15.19 -9.00
C ARG A 110 16.23 15.97 -7.70
N TYR A 111 16.31 15.27 -6.57
CA TYR A 111 16.31 15.87 -5.24
C TYR A 111 17.47 15.41 -4.34
N GLY A 112 18.35 14.54 -4.82
CA GLY A 112 19.45 13.97 -4.03
C GLY A 112 18.95 13.23 -2.80
N ASP A 113 19.71 13.32 -1.71
CA ASP A 113 19.42 12.65 -0.44
C ASP A 113 18.36 13.37 0.42
N HIS A 114 17.78 14.47 -0.09
CA HIS A 114 16.70 15.18 0.60
C HIS A 114 15.37 14.42 0.55
N VAL A 115 15.22 13.47 -0.39
CA VAL A 115 14.00 12.66 -0.54
C VAL A 115 14.30 11.19 -0.35
N ILE A 116 13.64 10.57 0.63
CA ILE A 116 13.75 9.14 0.91
C ILE A 116 12.49 8.45 0.41
N VAL A 117 12.65 7.39 -0.37
CA VAL A 117 11.54 6.62 -0.95
C VAL A 117 11.60 5.18 -0.45
N ASP A 118 10.48 4.72 0.10
CA ASP A 118 10.32 3.34 0.54
C ASP A 118 8.86 2.91 0.47
N PHE A 119 8.57 1.65 0.76
CA PHE A 119 7.22 1.10 0.75
C PHE A 119 6.88 0.41 2.07
N CYS A 120 5.58 0.32 2.34
CA CYS A 120 5.01 -0.50 3.39
C CYS A 120 3.81 -1.29 2.87
N MET A 121 3.52 -2.37 3.58
CA MET A 121 2.30 -3.15 3.39
C MET A 121 1.28 -2.73 4.44
N ARG A 122 0.01 -2.64 4.03
CA ARG A 122 -1.09 -2.48 4.97
C ARG A 122 -1.19 -3.73 5.85
N TYR A 123 -1.13 -4.92 5.26
CA TYR A 123 -1.12 -6.20 5.97
C TYR A 123 0.19 -6.96 5.70
N GLY A 124 0.86 -7.42 6.74
CA GLY A 124 2.16 -8.10 6.62
C GLY A 124 3.36 -7.16 6.57
N ASN A 125 4.45 -7.62 5.94
CA ASN A 125 5.75 -6.97 6.00
C ASN A 125 6.18 -6.32 4.67
N PRO A 126 6.95 -5.23 4.70
CA PRO A 126 7.29 -4.44 5.88
C PRO A 126 6.08 -3.63 6.39
N SER A 127 5.81 -3.68 7.69
CA SER A 127 4.65 -3.01 8.28
C SER A 127 4.70 -1.49 8.14
N THR A 128 3.52 -0.85 8.07
CA THR A 128 3.43 0.62 8.06
C THR A 128 4.14 1.26 9.26
N ARG A 129 3.98 0.66 10.47
CA ARG A 129 4.60 1.19 11.69
C ARG A 129 6.12 1.18 11.63
N SER A 130 6.73 0.07 11.21
CA SER A 130 8.19 -0.03 11.15
C SER A 130 8.79 0.96 10.13
N LYS A 131 8.10 1.19 9.01
CA LYS A 131 8.55 2.14 7.98
C LYS A 131 8.36 3.60 8.37
N VAL A 132 7.25 3.95 9.04
CA VAL A 132 7.07 5.29 9.62
C VAL A 132 8.18 5.59 10.62
N ARG A 133 8.47 4.65 11.52
CA ARG A 133 9.54 4.81 12.51
C ARG A 133 10.90 4.99 11.84
N SER A 134 11.21 4.14 10.86
CA SER A 134 12.45 4.24 10.07
C SER A 134 12.59 5.61 9.38
N PHE A 135 11.51 6.17 8.81
CA PHE A 135 11.55 7.50 8.21
C PHE A 135 11.87 8.58 9.25
N ILE A 136 11.25 8.53 10.43
CA ILE A 136 11.50 9.50 11.51
C ILE A 136 12.95 9.42 11.99
N ASP A 137 13.48 8.21 12.16
CA ASP A 137 14.87 7.94 12.57
C ASP A 137 15.87 8.40 11.48
N LEU A 138 15.47 8.43 10.20
CA LEU A 138 16.27 8.95 9.08
C LEU A 138 16.16 10.49 8.89
N GLY A 139 15.49 11.19 9.80
CA GLY A 139 15.32 12.65 9.73
C GLY A 139 14.18 13.13 8.84
N CYS A 140 13.29 12.22 8.39
CA CYS A 140 12.10 12.65 7.65
C CYS A 140 11.17 13.42 8.60
N ARG A 141 10.97 14.71 8.30
CA ARG A 141 10.05 15.60 9.03
C ARG A 141 8.85 15.99 8.18
N ARG A 142 8.84 15.60 6.91
CA ARG A 142 7.69 15.65 6.00
C ARG A 142 7.50 14.26 5.42
N ILE A 143 6.28 13.72 5.42
CA ILE A 143 5.97 12.43 4.80
C ILE A 143 4.79 12.58 3.84
N LEU A 144 5.01 12.20 2.59
CA LEU A 144 3.96 11.92 1.61
C LEU A 144 3.62 10.44 1.66
N PHE A 145 2.42 10.11 2.13
CA PHE A 145 1.89 8.76 2.11
C PHE A 145 1.11 8.53 0.82
N PHE A 146 1.53 7.53 0.04
CA PHE A 146 1.02 7.27 -1.30
C PHE A 146 0.43 5.85 -1.38
N PRO A 147 -0.89 5.70 -1.22
CA PRO A 147 -1.57 4.44 -1.50
C PRO A 147 -1.50 4.09 -3.00
N LEU A 148 -1.05 2.89 -3.34
CA LEU A 148 -0.93 2.39 -4.72
C LEU A 148 -2.28 1.89 -5.29
N TYR A 149 -3.38 2.47 -4.83
CA TYR A 149 -4.73 2.22 -5.34
C TYR A 149 -5.20 3.47 -6.09
N PRO A 150 -5.36 3.41 -7.42
CA PRO A 150 -5.83 4.56 -8.20
C PRO A 150 -7.26 4.97 -7.82
N GLN A 151 -8.13 3.97 -7.63
CA GLN A 151 -9.49 4.14 -7.14
C GLN A 151 -9.52 4.07 -5.60
N TYR A 152 -10.17 5.04 -4.98
CA TYR A 152 -10.42 5.06 -3.54
C TYR A 152 -11.48 4.01 -3.18
N ALA A 153 -11.18 3.23 -2.14
CA ALA A 153 -12.17 2.43 -1.43
C ALA A 153 -11.84 2.43 0.07
N GLY A 154 -12.85 2.23 0.90
CA GLY A 154 -12.73 2.05 2.34
C GLY A 154 -11.80 0.87 2.67
N ALA A 155 -11.98 -0.25 1.97
CA ALA A 155 -11.23 -1.49 2.15
C ALA A 155 -9.78 -1.43 1.61
N THR A 156 -9.36 -0.35 0.96
CA THR A 156 -7.99 -0.19 0.42
C THR A 156 -7.32 1.10 0.91
N THR A 157 -7.71 2.25 0.35
CA THR A 157 -7.09 3.55 0.63
C THR A 157 -7.39 4.01 2.05
N ALA A 158 -8.64 3.88 2.51
CA ALA A 158 -8.99 4.34 3.85
C ALA A 158 -8.30 3.52 4.93
N THR A 159 -8.27 2.19 4.82
CA THR A 159 -7.56 1.34 5.78
C THR A 159 -6.03 1.58 5.79
N ALA A 160 -5.42 1.80 4.62
CA ALA A 160 -4.01 2.18 4.53
C ALA A 160 -3.73 3.48 5.29
N ASN A 161 -4.58 4.49 5.09
CA ASN A 161 -4.49 5.76 5.81
C ASN A 161 -4.74 5.60 7.31
N ASP A 162 -5.76 4.85 7.72
CA ASP A 162 -6.05 4.56 9.13
C ASP A 162 -4.83 3.96 9.83
N GLN A 163 -4.17 2.97 9.21
CA GLN A 163 -2.98 2.33 9.77
C GLN A 163 -1.76 3.26 9.80
N PHE A 164 -1.61 4.13 8.80
CA PHE A 164 -0.60 5.17 8.79
C PHE A 164 -0.80 6.16 9.95
N PHE A 165 -2.02 6.66 10.14
CA PHE A 165 -2.34 7.56 11.26
C PHE A 165 -2.16 6.89 12.62
N ARG A 166 -2.59 5.62 12.79
CA ARG A 166 -2.31 4.85 14.02
C ARG A 166 -0.82 4.69 14.29
N SER A 167 -0.01 4.56 13.25
CA SER A 167 1.45 4.48 13.39
C SER A 167 2.03 5.80 13.90
N LEU A 168 1.53 6.94 13.39
CA LEU A 168 1.95 8.28 13.84
C LEU A 168 1.54 8.58 15.29
N MET A 169 0.41 8.06 15.76
CA MET A 169 -0.02 8.21 17.15
C MET A 169 0.98 7.64 18.17
N ALA A 170 1.84 6.70 17.76
CA ALA A 170 2.88 6.14 18.61
C ALA A 170 4.15 7.02 18.69
N GLU A 171 4.25 8.05 17.84
CA GLU A 171 5.45 8.87 17.70
C GLU A 171 5.32 10.16 18.50
N LYS A 172 6.30 10.44 19.36
CA LYS A 172 6.32 11.64 20.21
C LYS A 172 6.49 12.93 19.40
N TRP A 173 7.31 12.86 18.35
CA TRP A 173 7.55 13.98 17.43
C TRP A 173 7.07 13.57 16.03
N GLN A 174 5.82 13.94 15.72
CA GLN A 174 5.21 13.59 14.46
C GLN A 174 5.74 14.47 13.32
N PRO A 175 6.03 13.88 12.14
CA PRO A 175 6.32 14.65 10.93
C PRO A 175 5.05 15.32 10.39
N ALA A 176 5.22 16.37 9.59
CA ALA A 176 4.12 16.91 8.78
C ALA A 176 3.74 15.89 7.69
N ILE A 177 2.45 15.63 7.52
CA ILE A 177 1.97 14.56 6.65
C ILE A 177 1.06 15.06 5.53
N ARG A 178 1.11 14.38 4.39
CA ARG A 178 0.15 14.48 3.29
C ARG A 178 -0.18 13.09 2.78
N THR A 179 -1.45 12.83 2.49
CA THR A 179 -1.88 11.63 1.79
C THR A 179 -2.23 11.99 0.34
N VAL A 180 -1.97 11.08 -0.58
CA VAL A 180 -2.39 11.24 -1.99
C VAL A 180 -3.87 10.89 -2.14
N SER A 181 -4.62 11.73 -2.85
CA SER A 181 -6.02 11.48 -3.19
C SER A 181 -6.13 10.37 -4.24
N ALA A 182 -7.36 9.92 -4.54
CA ALA A 182 -7.59 9.07 -5.69
C ALA A 182 -7.05 9.73 -6.97
N TYR A 183 -6.49 8.93 -7.88
CA TYR A 183 -5.85 9.38 -9.13
C TYR A 183 -6.27 8.51 -10.32
N PHE A 184 -7.43 7.87 -10.21
CA PHE A 184 -8.01 6.96 -11.21
C PHE A 184 -8.28 7.63 -12.57
N ASP A 185 -8.47 8.96 -12.63
CA ASP A 185 -8.68 9.73 -13.85
C ASP A 185 -7.46 10.58 -14.25
N HIS A 186 -6.31 10.34 -13.62
CA HIS A 186 -5.10 11.06 -13.97
C HIS A 186 -4.67 10.70 -15.41
N PRO A 187 -4.42 11.68 -16.30
CA PRO A 187 -4.15 11.40 -17.71
C PRO A 187 -3.02 10.39 -17.95
N SER A 188 -1.90 10.51 -17.21
CA SER A 188 -0.79 9.55 -17.34
C SER A 188 -1.13 8.13 -16.87
N TYR A 189 -2.08 7.97 -15.93
CA TYR A 189 -2.54 6.65 -15.49
C TYR A 189 -3.42 6.01 -16.58
N ILE A 190 -4.38 6.76 -17.12
CA ILE A 190 -5.22 6.32 -18.24
C ILE A 190 -4.37 5.95 -19.46
N GLU A 191 -3.42 6.80 -19.83
CA GLU A 191 -2.49 6.54 -20.94
C GLU A 191 -1.70 5.25 -20.72
N THR A 192 -1.23 5.01 -19.49
CA THR A 192 -0.48 3.79 -19.15
C THR A 192 -1.34 2.54 -19.31
N LEU A 193 -2.63 2.60 -18.93
CA LEU A 193 -3.58 1.51 -19.11
C LEU A 193 -3.88 1.27 -20.60
N ALA A 194 -4.18 2.33 -21.35
CA ALA A 194 -4.46 2.27 -22.79
C ALA A 194 -3.29 1.63 -23.56
N CYS A 195 -2.07 2.14 -23.34
CA CYS A 195 -0.85 1.57 -23.90
C CYS A 195 -0.64 0.09 -23.51
N SER A 196 -1.09 -0.34 -22.33
CA SER A 196 -1.00 -1.75 -21.93
C SER A 196 -1.97 -2.64 -22.72
N VAL A 197 -3.19 -2.17 -22.95
CA VAL A 197 -4.20 -2.86 -23.77
C VAL A 197 -3.73 -2.92 -25.22
N GLU A 198 -3.29 -1.79 -25.79
CA GLU A 198 -2.81 -1.72 -27.18
C GLU A 198 -1.63 -2.65 -27.45
N ARG A 199 -0.66 -2.72 -26.52
CA ARG A 199 0.46 -3.68 -26.64
C ARG A 199 -0.02 -5.12 -26.64
N ALA A 200 -1.01 -5.46 -25.81
CA ALA A 200 -1.55 -6.81 -25.76
C ALA A 200 -2.33 -7.17 -27.03
N LEU A 201 -3.11 -6.23 -27.59
CA LEU A 201 -3.82 -6.41 -28.85
C LEU A 201 -2.88 -6.55 -30.04
N ALA A 202 -1.83 -5.72 -30.09
CA ALA A 202 -0.81 -5.82 -31.13
C ALA A 202 -0.07 -7.17 -31.09
N ALA A 203 0.13 -7.74 -29.89
CA ALA A 203 0.79 -9.03 -29.73
C ALA A 203 -0.13 -10.23 -30.03
N SER A 204 -1.44 -10.10 -29.87
CA SER A 204 -2.39 -11.21 -30.04
C SER A 204 -2.76 -11.49 -31.49
N ASN A 205 -2.53 -10.54 -32.42
CA ASN A 205 -3.04 -10.57 -33.79
C ASN A 205 -4.56 -10.81 -33.90
N VAL A 206 -5.31 -10.52 -32.84
CA VAL A 206 -6.77 -10.67 -32.77
C VAL A 206 -7.37 -9.32 -32.43
N ALA A 207 -8.39 -8.90 -33.20
CA ALA A 207 -9.23 -7.76 -32.88
C ALA A 207 -10.49 -8.26 -32.14
N PRO A 208 -10.57 -8.16 -30.80
CA PRO A 208 -11.73 -8.62 -30.06
C PRO A 208 -12.91 -7.64 -30.23
N ASP A 209 -14.13 -8.18 -30.27
CA ASP A 209 -15.36 -7.37 -30.28
C ASP A 209 -15.63 -6.71 -28.92
N ILE A 210 -15.12 -7.30 -27.83
CA ILE A 210 -15.41 -6.89 -26.46
C ILE A 210 -14.11 -6.81 -25.64
N LEU A 211 -13.90 -5.66 -25.01
CA LEU A 211 -12.90 -5.49 -23.95
C LEU A 211 -13.59 -5.62 -22.59
N VAL A 212 -13.15 -6.58 -21.77
CA VAL A 212 -13.68 -6.79 -20.41
C VAL A 212 -12.72 -6.18 -19.39
N CYS A 213 -13.10 -5.04 -18.82
CA CYS A 213 -12.40 -4.43 -17.69
C CYS A 213 -12.91 -5.02 -16.36
N SER A 214 -12.11 -5.85 -15.72
CA SER A 214 -12.49 -6.54 -14.48
C SER A 214 -11.88 -5.88 -13.25
N TYR A 215 -12.74 -5.58 -12.26
CA TYR A 215 -12.39 -4.99 -10.97
C TYR A 215 -12.80 -5.91 -9.82
N HIS A 216 -12.20 -5.74 -8.65
CA HIS A 216 -12.62 -6.47 -7.46
C HIS A 216 -14.03 -6.03 -7.02
N GLY A 217 -14.95 -6.98 -6.88
CA GLY A 217 -16.30 -6.71 -6.40
C GLY A 217 -16.32 -6.18 -4.96
N MET A 218 -17.28 -5.31 -4.66
CA MET A 218 -17.58 -4.82 -3.32
C MET A 218 -19.07 -5.01 -3.01
N PRO A 219 -19.46 -5.17 -1.73
CA PRO A 219 -20.86 -5.19 -1.34
C PRO A 219 -21.58 -3.93 -1.82
N GLU A 220 -22.79 -4.08 -2.38
CA GLU A 220 -23.61 -2.97 -2.89
C GLU A 220 -23.83 -1.88 -1.83
N ARG A 221 -23.99 -2.27 -0.57
CA ARG A 221 -24.16 -1.32 0.54
C ARG A 221 -23.01 -0.32 0.67
N TYR A 222 -21.78 -0.67 0.30
CA TYR A 222 -20.66 0.27 0.40
C TYR A 222 -20.83 1.45 -0.56
N LEU A 223 -21.37 1.21 -1.75
CA LEU A 223 -21.75 2.29 -2.67
C LEU A 223 -22.83 3.18 -2.07
N THR A 224 -23.90 2.59 -1.53
CA THR A 224 -25.02 3.37 -0.96
C THR A 224 -24.65 4.10 0.34
N GLU A 225 -23.64 3.63 1.06
CA GLU A 225 -23.03 4.29 2.23
C GLU A 225 -22.02 5.39 1.85
N GLY A 226 -21.74 5.58 0.55
CA GLY A 226 -20.93 6.68 0.02
C GLY A 226 -19.50 6.33 -0.38
N ASP A 227 -19.15 5.04 -0.48
CA ASP A 227 -17.86 4.62 -1.05
C ASP A 227 -17.81 4.90 -2.57
N PRO A 228 -16.85 5.69 -3.07
CA PRO A 228 -16.81 6.11 -4.46
C PRO A 228 -16.23 5.05 -5.41
N TYR A 229 -15.76 3.90 -4.92
CA TYR A 229 -15.00 2.93 -5.72
C TYR A 229 -15.71 2.53 -7.01
N HIS A 230 -17.00 2.19 -6.93
CA HIS A 230 -17.80 1.80 -8.10
C HIS A 230 -17.79 2.87 -9.19
N CYS A 231 -18.11 4.12 -8.83
CA CYS A 231 -18.15 5.24 -9.76
C CYS A 231 -16.77 5.57 -10.33
N GLN A 232 -15.70 5.42 -9.53
CA GLN A 232 -14.33 5.65 -9.99
C GLN A 232 -13.84 4.57 -10.95
N CYS A 233 -14.22 3.31 -10.73
CA CYS A 233 -13.98 2.22 -11.69
C CYS A 233 -14.69 2.52 -13.01
N GLN A 234 -15.98 2.89 -12.98
CA GLN A 234 -16.74 3.27 -14.18
C GLN A 234 -16.15 4.46 -14.92
N LYS A 235 -15.61 5.45 -14.21
CA LYS A 235 -14.96 6.61 -14.86
C LYS A 235 -13.58 6.29 -15.43
N THR A 236 -12.93 5.22 -14.96
CA THR A 236 -11.63 4.77 -15.49
C THR A 236 -11.79 4.11 -16.87
N THR A 237 -12.90 3.42 -17.10
CA THR A 237 -13.20 2.61 -18.30
C THR A 237 -14.10 3.30 -19.28
#